data_AF-A0A835T1R6-F1
#
_entry.id   AF-A0A835T1R6-F1
#
_cell.length_a   1.000
_cell.length_b   1.000
_cell.length_c   1.000
_cell.angle_alpha   90.00
_cell.angle_beta   90.00
_cell.angle_gamma   90.00
#
_symmetry.space_group_name_H-M   'P 1'
#
loop_
_entity.id
_entity.type
_entity.pdbx_description
1 polymer ?
#
loop_
_entity_poly.entity_id
_entity_poly.type
_entity_poly.pdbx_seq_one_letter_code
_entity_poly.pdbx_strand_id
1 'polypeptide(L)'
;MVSAGASVAGGAGTAVAVAEKQPSTATTLPHAVRRFNYDRDIEDLREICANVYGGTDYMPRLVKKLSEDPGVLVLAAEAVAPAAEGEEMGGSEVGVGRIDGIICGERRGECIWLFGLRVREGIRGKGMGHFLMEAICSRSQVELTCNAHPPGVAPPDFGPLPPPLPAGAHAVAHTDTCHTQPPSSSCSTTPEPITSIVTCTTSYNPAAQRIIGRQLTGPLYEVEGWPAHKPLDDYEAAVGWVRGRGVPAGAPNMLDWIPGARAALESDAAALALLPRWRRVSDVSELRAAVSHLLYGSSSGSSTTNGCSNGSSNRALEPLLWLPMPYDAFPITGPFVTRELAAGNVWLLTAPSSSPAAPASAAGAAAGECSDGMEEQEQQVVGVMLLTYFEMLNRVSAGILARDNAATHAAMLHAGSLHPHFMAFTLRDAARAPPPTAQHTAQLHGTGASATAAAGAGAGAMPMPALYEATGGYRDHWVYGKRV
;
A
#
# COMPACT_ATOMS: atom_id res chain seq x y z
N MET A 1 64.52 -26.94 -7.69
CA MET A 1 63.52 -26.81 -6.61
C MET A 1 62.18 -26.64 -7.27
N VAL A 2 61.47 -27.75 -7.43
CA VAL A 2 60.26 -27.92 -8.24
C VAL A 2 59.30 -28.80 -7.43
N SER A 3 58.01 -28.45 -7.49
CA SER A 3 56.80 -29.24 -7.21
C SER A 3 56.62 -29.95 -5.86
N ALA A 4 55.50 -29.65 -5.19
CA ALA A 4 54.30 -30.52 -5.15
C ALA A 4 53.44 -30.12 -3.94
N GLY A 5 52.28 -29.49 -4.18
CA GLY A 5 51.26 -29.22 -3.18
C GLY A 5 50.11 -30.21 -3.33
N ALA A 6 49.79 -30.91 -2.25
CA ALA A 6 48.97 -32.11 -2.23
C ALA A 6 47.48 -31.89 -2.56
N SER A 7 46.94 -32.90 -3.26
CA SER A 7 45.53 -33.21 -3.44
C SER A 7 44.90 -33.63 -2.11
N VAL A 8 43.75 -33.04 -1.75
CA VAL A 8 42.85 -33.56 -0.71
C VAL A 8 41.50 -33.83 -1.35
N ALA A 9 41.05 -35.07 -1.15
CA ALA A 9 39.91 -35.72 -1.77
C ALA A 9 38.57 -35.06 -1.41
N GLY A 10 37.68 -35.01 -2.41
CA GLY A 10 36.29 -34.60 -2.26
C GLY A 10 35.51 -35.56 -1.37
N GLY A 11 34.92 -35.01 -0.31
CA GLY A 11 33.89 -35.67 0.46
C GLY A 11 32.56 -35.60 -0.29
N ALA A 12 32.03 -36.78 -0.63
CA ALA A 12 30.68 -36.94 -1.15
C ALA A 12 29.67 -36.49 -0.07
N GLY A 13 29.10 -35.30 -0.26
CA GLY A 13 27.97 -34.80 0.52
C GLY A 13 26.74 -35.66 0.24
N THR A 14 26.32 -36.41 1.24
CA THR A 14 25.13 -37.25 1.23
C THR A 14 23.90 -36.36 1.05
N ALA A 15 23.27 -36.42 -0.12
CA ALA A 15 21.98 -35.80 -0.35
C ALA A 15 20.95 -36.49 0.56
N VAL A 16 20.58 -35.83 1.65
CA VAL A 16 19.42 -36.22 2.45
C VAL A 16 18.20 -35.95 1.59
N ALA A 17 17.68 -37.01 0.98
CA ALA A 17 16.38 -36.99 0.33
C ALA A 17 15.32 -36.68 1.41
N VAL A 18 14.91 -35.41 1.47
CA VAL A 18 13.70 -35.01 2.19
C VAL A 18 12.56 -35.66 1.43
N ALA A 19 12.03 -36.75 1.98
CA ALA A 19 10.85 -37.40 1.46
C ALA A 19 9.73 -36.35 1.34
N GLU A 20 9.35 -36.04 0.10
CA GLU A 20 8.11 -35.34 -0.19
C GLU A 20 6.98 -36.17 0.39
N LYS A 21 6.49 -35.73 1.55
CA LYS A 21 5.31 -36.27 2.19
C LYS A 21 4.16 -36.02 1.22
N GLN A 22 3.64 -37.09 0.61
CA GLN A 22 2.44 -37.06 -0.23
C GLN A 22 1.37 -36.16 0.45
N PRO A 23 0.71 -35.26 -0.30
CA PRO A 23 -0.33 -34.41 0.26
C PRO A 23 -1.42 -35.29 0.87
N SER A 24 -1.54 -35.24 2.19
CA SER A 24 -2.60 -35.90 2.94
C SER A 24 -3.94 -35.47 2.35
N THR A 25 -4.82 -36.43 2.13
CA THR A 25 -6.24 -36.27 1.75
C THR A 25 -6.80 -34.94 2.26
N ALA A 26 -7.23 -34.08 1.33
CA ALA A 26 -7.76 -32.77 1.60
C ALA A 26 -8.83 -32.87 2.70
N THR A 27 -8.50 -32.40 3.90
CA THR A 27 -9.43 -32.38 5.02
C THR A 27 -10.50 -31.36 4.66
N THR A 28 -11.65 -31.84 4.21
CA THR A 28 -12.82 -31.00 3.96
C THR A 28 -13.26 -30.42 5.30
N LEU A 29 -13.14 -29.10 5.42
CA LEU A 29 -13.64 -28.39 6.59
C LEU A 29 -15.17 -28.51 6.62
N PRO A 30 -15.80 -28.89 7.74
CA PRO A 30 -17.25 -28.94 7.89
C PRO A 30 -17.81 -27.52 8.06
N HIS A 31 -17.62 -26.68 7.04
CA HIS A 31 -17.99 -25.28 7.06
C HIS A 31 -18.65 -24.89 5.74
N ALA A 32 -19.68 -24.05 5.84
CA ALA A 32 -20.28 -23.38 4.69
C ALA A 32 -19.85 -21.91 4.66
N VAL A 33 -19.61 -21.38 3.46
CA VAL A 33 -19.34 -19.94 3.30
C VAL A 33 -20.61 -19.23 2.90
N ARG A 34 -20.99 -18.22 3.67
CA ARG A 34 -22.15 -17.37 3.39
C ARG A 34 -21.80 -15.89 3.59
N ARG A 35 -22.71 -15.01 3.20
CA ARG A 35 -22.60 -13.60 3.57
C ARG A 35 -22.68 -13.47 5.09
N PHE A 36 -21.89 -12.55 5.62
CA PHE A 36 -21.94 -12.15 7.02
C PHE A 36 -23.28 -11.49 7.32
N ASN A 37 -23.86 -11.82 8.47
CA ASN A 37 -25.10 -11.25 8.98
C ASN A 37 -24.78 -10.58 10.32
N TYR A 38 -24.88 -9.24 10.38
CA TYR A 38 -24.47 -8.48 11.56
C TYR A 38 -25.17 -8.91 12.84
N ASP A 39 -26.50 -9.02 12.80
CA ASP A 39 -27.29 -9.29 14.01
C ASP A 39 -27.01 -10.68 14.60
N ARG A 40 -26.69 -11.65 13.75
CA ARG A 40 -26.35 -13.02 14.19
C ARG A 40 -24.87 -13.18 14.55
N ASP A 41 -23.98 -12.62 13.76
CA ASP A 41 -22.57 -13.04 13.74
C ASP A 41 -21.65 -12.11 14.56
N ILE A 42 -22.14 -10.97 15.07
CA ILE A 42 -21.29 -9.94 15.70
C ILE A 42 -20.59 -10.43 16.98
N GLU A 43 -21.24 -11.24 17.82
CA GLU A 43 -20.62 -11.73 19.04
C GLU A 43 -19.48 -12.72 18.74
N ASP A 44 -19.69 -13.66 17.81
CA ASP A 44 -18.62 -14.54 17.33
C ASP A 44 -17.44 -13.75 16.74
N LEU A 45 -17.72 -12.70 15.98
CA LEU A 45 -16.68 -11.85 15.42
C LEU A 45 -15.90 -11.11 16.52
N ARG A 46 -16.57 -10.62 17.57
CA ARG A 46 -15.89 -9.99 18.72
C ARG A 46 -14.96 -10.99 19.40
N GLU A 47 -15.37 -12.24 19.58
CA GLU A 47 -14.53 -13.30 20.12
C GLU A 47 -13.33 -13.62 19.21
N ILE A 48 -13.56 -13.76 17.91
CA ILE A 48 -12.49 -14.00 16.92
C ILE A 48 -11.44 -12.87 16.96
N CYS A 49 -11.88 -11.63 17.13
CA CYS A 49 -11.02 -10.45 17.14
C CYS A 49 -10.43 -10.11 18.51
N ALA A 50 -10.90 -10.70 19.61
CA ALA A 50 -10.49 -10.34 20.97
C ALA A 50 -8.97 -10.44 21.21
N ASN A 51 -8.31 -11.41 20.57
CA ASN A 51 -6.87 -11.62 20.69
C ASN A 51 -6.08 -11.11 19.47
N VAL A 52 -6.75 -10.49 18.49
CA VAL A 52 -6.10 -10.00 17.28
C VAL A 52 -5.50 -8.62 17.57
N TYR A 53 -4.20 -8.46 17.30
CA TYR A 53 -3.43 -7.24 17.59
C TYR A 53 -3.57 -6.77 19.06
N GLY A 54 -3.54 -7.70 20.01
CA GLY A 54 -3.72 -7.38 21.44
C GLY A 54 -5.09 -6.81 21.78
N GLY A 55 -6.14 -7.20 21.03
CA GLY A 55 -7.52 -6.76 21.22
C GLY A 55 -7.85 -5.40 20.62
N THR A 56 -6.94 -4.83 19.83
CA THR A 56 -7.13 -3.50 19.22
C THR A 56 -7.75 -3.54 17.82
N ASP A 57 -8.16 -4.73 17.35
CA ASP A 57 -8.75 -4.92 16.03
C ASP A 57 -9.91 -3.94 15.78
N TYR A 58 -9.95 -3.38 14.57
CA TYR A 58 -10.98 -2.44 14.17
C TYR A 58 -12.23 -3.16 13.64
N MET A 59 -12.12 -4.42 13.23
CA MET A 59 -13.18 -5.09 12.48
C MET A 59 -14.54 -5.09 13.19
N PRO A 60 -14.67 -5.44 14.48
CA PRO A 60 -15.98 -5.46 15.15
C PRO A 60 -16.68 -4.08 15.21
N ARG A 61 -15.91 -2.98 15.09
CA ARG A 61 -16.44 -1.62 15.09
C ARG A 61 -16.92 -1.16 13.72
N LEU A 62 -16.29 -1.65 12.65
CA LEU A 62 -16.56 -1.20 11.28
C LEU A 62 -17.46 -2.17 10.50
N VAL A 63 -17.51 -3.44 10.90
CA VAL A 63 -18.16 -4.50 10.11
C VAL A 63 -19.63 -4.22 9.80
N LYS A 64 -20.36 -3.51 10.68
CA LYS A 64 -21.75 -3.13 10.41
C LYS A 64 -21.85 -2.29 9.14
N LYS A 65 -21.18 -1.14 9.15
CA LYS A 65 -21.10 -0.19 8.04
C LYS A 65 -20.58 -0.90 6.77
N LEU A 66 -19.56 -1.74 6.92
CA LEU A 66 -18.97 -2.48 5.80
C LEU A 66 -19.94 -3.51 5.21
N SER A 67 -20.68 -4.25 6.03
CA SER A 67 -21.64 -5.26 5.54
C SER A 67 -22.89 -4.66 4.89
N GLU A 68 -23.17 -3.38 5.19
CA GLU A 68 -24.27 -2.61 4.60
C GLU A 68 -23.85 -1.90 3.30
N ASP A 69 -22.55 -1.80 2.99
CA ASP A 69 -22.06 -1.19 1.74
C ASP A 69 -22.19 -2.18 0.57
N PRO A 70 -22.97 -1.86 -0.47
CA PRO A 70 -23.18 -2.77 -1.60
C PRO A 70 -21.91 -3.03 -2.44
N GLY A 71 -20.88 -2.21 -2.31
CA GLY A 71 -19.57 -2.44 -2.94
C GLY A 71 -18.60 -3.22 -2.06
N VAL A 72 -19.05 -3.74 -0.92
CA VAL A 72 -18.26 -4.58 -0.01
C VAL A 72 -18.90 -5.96 0.10
N LEU A 73 -18.07 -6.99 0.04
CA LEU A 73 -18.45 -8.38 0.25
C LEU A 73 -17.79 -8.88 1.52
N VAL A 74 -18.62 -9.18 2.52
CA VAL A 74 -18.18 -9.80 3.77
C VAL A 74 -18.66 -11.24 3.81
N LEU A 75 -17.73 -12.19 3.79
CA LEU A 75 -18.01 -13.62 3.85
C LEU A 75 -17.63 -14.18 5.21
N ALA A 76 -18.47 -15.05 5.75
CA ALA A 76 -18.25 -15.78 6.99
C ALA A 76 -18.24 -17.29 6.73
N ALA A 77 -17.33 -18.00 7.39
CA ALA A 77 -17.31 -19.46 7.44
C ALA A 77 -18.09 -19.93 8.67
N GLU A 78 -19.26 -20.51 8.43
CA GLU A 78 -20.17 -21.02 9.45
C GLU A 78 -19.94 -22.52 9.64
N ALA A 79 -19.82 -22.96 10.89
CA ALA A 79 -19.72 -24.37 11.23
C ALA A 79 -21.06 -25.07 10.91
N VAL A 80 -21.01 -26.11 10.08
CA VAL A 80 -22.18 -26.95 9.79
C VAL A 80 -22.14 -28.22 10.61
N ALA A 81 -23.32 -28.75 10.95
CA ALA A 81 -23.40 -30.05 11.61
C ALA A 81 -22.75 -31.11 10.70
N PRO A 82 -21.91 -32.00 11.23
CA PRO A 82 -21.49 -33.17 10.46
C PRO A 82 -22.76 -33.90 10.02
N ALA A 83 -22.85 -34.24 8.72
CA ALA A 83 -23.93 -35.06 8.23
C ALA A 83 -23.99 -36.32 9.11
N ALA A 84 -25.13 -36.53 9.76
CA ALA A 84 -25.28 -37.57 10.76
C ALA A 84 -25.14 -38.95 10.11
N GLU A 85 -23.91 -39.44 9.98
CA GLU A 85 -23.62 -40.87 9.89
C GLU A 85 -23.47 -41.34 11.33
N GLY A 86 -24.49 -42.05 11.81
CA GLY A 86 -24.76 -42.24 13.22
C GLY A 86 -23.61 -42.87 13.99
N GLU A 87 -22.97 -42.07 14.83
CA GLU A 87 -22.37 -42.53 16.08
C GLU A 87 -22.58 -41.46 17.15
N GLU A 88 -23.28 -41.84 18.22
CA GLU A 88 -23.35 -41.09 19.47
C GLU A 88 -21.96 -41.09 20.13
N MET A 89 -21.13 -40.10 19.83
CA MET A 89 -20.03 -39.72 20.70
C MET A 89 -20.29 -38.35 21.31
N GLY A 90 -20.60 -38.38 22.61
CA GLY A 90 -20.82 -37.19 23.42
C GLY A 90 -19.58 -36.30 23.53
N GLY A 91 -19.84 -35.02 23.72
CA GLY A 91 -18.90 -34.13 24.40
C GLY A 91 -18.03 -33.25 23.50
N SER A 92 -18.60 -32.58 22.50
CA SER A 92 -18.18 -31.23 22.13
C SER A 92 -19.29 -30.59 21.31
N GLU A 93 -20.06 -29.66 21.89
CA GLU A 93 -20.92 -28.76 21.14
C GLU A 93 -20.02 -27.90 20.23
N VAL A 94 -19.65 -28.43 19.07
CA VAL A 94 -19.23 -27.61 17.95
C VAL A 94 -20.47 -26.81 17.59
N GLY A 95 -20.56 -25.59 18.14
CA GLY A 95 -21.74 -24.73 18.04
C GLY A 95 -22.16 -24.54 16.58
N VAL A 96 -23.09 -25.36 16.11
CA VAL A 96 -23.62 -25.30 14.76
C VAL A 96 -24.21 -23.91 14.55
N GLY A 97 -23.89 -23.28 13.41
CA GLY A 97 -24.32 -21.91 13.12
C GLY A 97 -23.38 -20.83 13.64
N ARG A 98 -22.36 -21.17 14.45
CA ARG A 98 -21.32 -20.21 14.83
C ARG A 98 -20.39 -19.93 13.65
N ILE A 99 -19.86 -18.72 13.58
CA ILE A 99 -18.80 -18.41 12.61
C ILE A 99 -17.41 -18.67 13.22
N ASP A 100 -16.54 -19.28 12.42
CA ASP A 100 -15.16 -19.60 12.79
C ASP A 100 -14.12 -18.78 12.00
N GLY A 101 -14.57 -17.97 11.05
CA GLY A 101 -13.74 -17.03 10.32
C GLY A 101 -14.54 -16.09 9.45
N ILE A 102 -13.88 -15.02 9.03
CA ILE A 102 -14.43 -13.94 8.21
C ILE A 102 -13.37 -13.45 7.22
N ILE A 103 -13.79 -13.02 6.04
CA ILE A 103 -12.96 -12.32 5.06
C ILE A 103 -13.78 -11.22 4.41
N CYS A 104 -13.14 -10.08 4.15
CA CYS A 104 -13.77 -8.92 3.53
C CYS A 104 -13.09 -8.59 2.21
N GLY A 105 -13.88 -8.13 1.24
CA GLY A 105 -13.39 -7.62 -0.04
C GLY A 105 -14.17 -6.38 -0.43
N GLU A 106 -13.48 -5.35 -0.88
CA GLU A 106 -14.05 -4.09 -1.32
C GLU A 106 -13.82 -3.94 -2.82
N ARG A 107 -14.86 -3.59 -3.57
CA ARG A 107 -14.74 -3.30 -4.98
C ARG A 107 -14.32 -1.84 -5.21
N ARG A 108 -13.23 -1.65 -5.93
CA ARG A 108 -12.62 -0.36 -6.25
C ARG A 108 -12.37 -0.24 -7.75
N GLY A 109 -13.37 0.21 -8.48
CA GLY A 109 -13.34 0.22 -9.94
C GLY A 109 -13.33 -1.21 -10.49
N GLU A 110 -12.27 -1.54 -11.21
CA GLU A 110 -11.99 -2.86 -11.80
C GLU A 110 -11.23 -3.81 -10.84
N CYS A 111 -10.91 -3.36 -9.62
CA CYS A 111 -10.13 -4.13 -8.67
C CYS A 111 -10.97 -4.56 -7.46
N ILE A 112 -10.67 -5.73 -6.88
CA ILE A 112 -11.10 -6.08 -5.53
C ILE A 112 -9.92 -5.95 -4.58
N TRP A 113 -10.07 -5.10 -3.57
CA TRP A 113 -9.17 -5.03 -2.43
C TRP A 113 -9.66 -5.97 -1.33
N LEU A 114 -8.90 -7.03 -1.04
CA LEU A 114 -9.18 -7.92 0.09
C LEU A 114 -8.55 -7.36 1.35
N PHE A 115 -9.37 -7.29 2.40
CA PHE A 115 -8.97 -6.84 3.72
C PHE A 115 -9.63 -7.70 4.80
N GLY A 116 -9.07 -7.69 6.01
CA GLY A 116 -9.83 -8.23 7.15
C GLY A 116 -10.04 -9.75 7.18
N LEU A 117 -9.07 -10.57 6.75
CA LEU A 117 -9.12 -12.02 7.01
C LEU A 117 -8.86 -12.31 8.50
N ARG A 118 -9.83 -12.95 9.18
CA ARG A 118 -9.70 -13.39 10.58
C ARG A 118 -10.23 -14.81 10.75
N VAL A 119 -9.57 -15.57 11.62
CA VAL A 119 -9.90 -16.97 11.90
C VAL A 119 -9.83 -17.20 13.40
N ARG A 120 -10.85 -17.87 13.95
CA ARG A 120 -10.93 -18.28 15.36
C ARG A 120 -9.70 -19.09 15.74
N GLU A 121 -9.11 -18.80 16.88
CA GLU A 121 -7.83 -19.37 17.29
C GLU A 121 -7.80 -20.90 17.25
N GLY A 122 -8.82 -21.57 17.79
CA GLY A 122 -8.92 -23.03 17.84
C GLY A 122 -9.06 -23.75 16.48
N ILE A 123 -9.30 -23.02 15.38
CA ILE A 123 -9.38 -23.59 14.02
C ILE A 123 -8.21 -23.16 13.12
N ARG A 124 -7.29 -22.32 13.61
CA ARG A 124 -6.08 -21.95 12.86
C ARG A 124 -5.23 -23.19 12.58
N GLY A 125 -4.51 -23.19 11.46
CA GLY A 125 -3.71 -24.33 11.02
C GLY A 125 -4.51 -25.44 10.32
N LYS A 126 -5.85 -25.40 10.33
CA LYS A 126 -6.72 -26.39 9.67
C LYS A 126 -7.16 -26.00 8.25
N GLY A 127 -6.55 -24.97 7.65
CA GLY A 127 -6.88 -24.52 6.29
C GLY A 127 -7.98 -23.47 6.18
N MET A 128 -8.61 -23.03 7.28
CA MET A 128 -9.75 -22.08 7.25
C MET A 128 -9.45 -20.77 6.51
N GLY A 129 -8.25 -20.20 6.69
CA GLY A 129 -7.87 -18.97 5.98
C GLY A 129 -7.76 -19.17 4.46
N HIS A 130 -7.30 -20.34 4.01
CA HIS A 130 -7.24 -20.67 2.59
C HIS A 130 -8.63 -20.88 2.01
N PHE A 131 -9.49 -21.60 2.73
CA PHE A 131 -10.88 -21.82 2.38
C PHE A 131 -11.65 -20.50 2.16
N LEU A 132 -11.48 -19.52 3.06
CA LEU A 132 -12.08 -18.20 2.92
C LEU A 132 -11.50 -17.39 1.75
N MET A 133 -10.16 -17.42 1.54
CA MET A 133 -9.53 -16.74 0.41
C MET A 133 -10.00 -17.28 -0.94
N GLU A 134 -10.15 -18.59 -1.08
CA GLU A 134 -10.68 -19.22 -2.30
C GLU A 134 -12.14 -18.82 -2.56
N ALA A 135 -12.96 -18.84 -1.51
CA ALA A 135 -14.37 -18.47 -1.59
C ALA A 135 -14.55 -17.00 -2.02
N ILE A 136 -13.76 -16.06 -1.47
CA ILE A 136 -13.90 -14.66 -1.89
C ILE A 136 -13.35 -14.41 -3.28
N CYS A 137 -12.28 -15.10 -3.70
CA CYS A 137 -11.73 -14.93 -5.05
C CYS A 137 -12.69 -15.40 -6.15
N SER A 138 -13.48 -16.43 -5.87
CA SER A 138 -14.46 -17.00 -6.81
C SER A 138 -15.79 -16.22 -6.83
N ARG A 139 -16.31 -15.84 -5.66
CA ARG A 139 -17.66 -15.23 -5.54
C ARG A 139 -17.68 -13.73 -5.86
N SER A 140 -16.60 -13.03 -5.58
CA SER A 140 -16.53 -11.57 -5.67
C SER A 140 -16.79 -11.03 -7.08
N GLN A 141 -16.43 -11.77 -8.13
CA GLN A 141 -16.67 -11.40 -9.53
C GLN A 141 -18.16 -11.29 -9.88
N VAL A 142 -18.99 -12.09 -9.22
CA VAL A 142 -20.43 -12.17 -9.48
C VAL A 142 -21.20 -11.33 -8.47
N GLU A 143 -20.75 -11.29 -7.22
CA GLU A 143 -21.49 -10.67 -6.13
C GLU A 143 -21.23 -9.18 -5.92
N LEU A 144 -20.11 -8.65 -6.43
CA LEU A 144 -19.77 -7.22 -6.33
C LEU A 144 -20.13 -6.48 -7.62
N THR A 145 -21.33 -5.89 -7.62
CA THR A 145 -21.92 -5.21 -8.78
C THR A 145 -21.95 -3.68 -8.64
N CYS A 146 -21.24 -3.10 -7.69
CA CYS A 146 -21.01 -1.66 -7.61
C CYS A 146 -19.71 -1.35 -6.87
N ASN A 147 -19.17 -0.15 -7.06
CA ASN A 147 -18.01 0.29 -6.31
C ASN A 147 -18.42 0.57 -4.86
N ALA A 148 -17.50 0.30 -3.93
CA ALA A 148 -17.69 0.70 -2.55
C ALA A 148 -17.74 2.22 -2.44
N HIS A 149 -18.44 2.70 -1.41
CA HIS A 149 -18.45 4.12 -1.12
C HIS A 149 -17.03 4.53 -0.74
N PRO A 150 -16.47 5.56 -1.38
CA PRO A 150 -15.13 5.98 -1.05
C PRO A 150 -15.10 6.42 0.42
N PRO A 151 -14.06 6.09 1.20
CA PRO A 151 -13.97 6.41 2.64
C PRO A 151 -14.36 7.87 2.90
N GLY A 152 -15.27 8.14 3.84
CA GLY A 152 -15.90 9.46 3.96
C GLY A 152 -14.88 10.59 4.18
N VAL A 153 -15.11 11.75 3.56
CA VAL A 153 -14.23 12.95 3.63
C VAL A 153 -14.58 13.85 4.80
N ALA A 154 -15.35 13.42 5.80
CA ALA A 154 -15.67 14.30 6.92
C ALA A 154 -14.78 14.00 8.13
N PRO A 155 -13.54 14.54 8.22
CA PRO A 155 -12.94 14.76 9.52
C PRO A 155 -13.66 15.94 10.20
N PRO A 156 -13.66 16.04 11.54
CA PRO A 156 -14.26 17.16 12.25
C PRO A 156 -13.57 18.47 11.85
N ASP A 157 -14.30 19.45 11.29
CA ASP A 157 -13.88 20.84 10.98
C ASP A 157 -12.37 21.12 10.98
N PHE A 158 -11.61 20.34 10.20
CA PHE A 158 -10.28 20.78 9.77
C PHE A 158 -10.61 21.68 8.60
N GLY A 159 -10.40 22.98 8.78
CA GLY A 159 -10.69 23.98 7.75
C GLY A 159 -10.11 23.54 6.39
N PRO A 160 -10.71 23.98 5.27
CA PRO A 160 -10.22 23.64 3.95
C PRO A 160 -8.70 23.87 3.88
N LEU A 161 -7.99 22.96 3.22
CA LEU A 161 -6.56 23.12 2.95
C LEU A 161 -6.30 24.56 2.49
N PRO A 162 -5.26 25.23 3.00
CA PRO A 162 -5.03 26.63 2.71
C PRO A 162 -5.05 26.86 1.19
N PRO A 163 -5.73 27.93 0.72
CA PRO A 163 -5.76 28.26 -0.70
C PRO A 163 -4.32 28.45 -1.22
N PRO A 164 -4.08 28.20 -2.52
CA PRO A 164 -2.75 28.30 -3.10
C PRO A 164 -2.11 29.64 -2.75
N LEU A 165 -0.85 29.61 -2.30
CA LEU A 165 -0.02 30.81 -2.28
C LEU A 165 0.06 31.34 -3.72
N PRO A 166 -0.24 32.61 -3.98
CA PRO A 166 -0.21 33.16 -5.33
C PRO A 166 1.23 33.10 -5.85
N ALA A 167 1.47 32.21 -6.80
CA ALA A 167 2.62 32.32 -7.69
C ALA A 167 2.31 33.49 -8.64
N GLY A 168 3.15 34.53 -8.62
CA GLY A 168 3.30 35.56 -9.67
C GLY A 168 2.00 36.09 -10.29
N ALA A 169 1.58 37.28 -9.87
CA ALA A 169 0.42 38.00 -10.39
C ALA A 169 0.32 38.03 -11.94
N HIS A 170 -0.73 37.40 -12.48
CA HIS A 170 -1.44 37.89 -13.64
C HIS A 170 -2.95 37.74 -13.39
N ALA A 171 -3.59 38.86 -13.10
CA ALA A 171 -5.02 38.95 -12.85
C ALA A 171 -5.80 38.80 -14.17
N VAL A 172 -6.66 37.80 -14.25
CA VAL A 172 -7.83 37.81 -15.15
C VAL A 172 -9.06 37.58 -14.29
N ALA A 173 -9.90 38.60 -14.19
CA ALA A 173 -11.13 38.55 -13.45
C ALA A 173 -12.16 37.70 -14.21
N HIS A 174 -12.60 36.60 -13.61
CA HIS A 174 -13.84 35.93 -13.98
C HIS A 174 -14.82 36.04 -12.82
N THR A 175 -15.95 36.68 -13.09
CA THR A 175 -17.07 36.86 -12.15
C THR A 175 -17.81 35.56 -11.91
N ASP A 176 -18.00 35.25 -10.62
CA ASP A 176 -18.76 34.14 -10.07
C ASP A 176 -20.26 34.15 -10.44
N THR A 177 -20.80 32.96 -10.70
CA THR A 177 -22.20 32.63 -10.38
C THR A 177 -22.31 31.12 -10.13
N CYS A 178 -22.05 30.68 -8.90
CA CYS A 178 -22.24 29.28 -8.50
C CYS A 178 -23.69 29.05 -8.06
N HIS A 179 -24.48 28.40 -8.93
CA HIS A 179 -25.72 27.75 -8.54
C HIS A 179 -25.39 26.42 -7.83
N THR A 180 -25.82 26.31 -6.58
CA THR A 180 -25.85 25.06 -5.80
C THR A 180 -26.99 24.19 -6.35
N GLN A 181 -26.67 23.21 -7.20
CA GLN A 181 -27.57 22.10 -7.50
C GLN A 181 -27.25 20.91 -6.58
N PRO A 182 -28.27 20.25 -6.01
CA PRO A 182 -28.06 18.99 -5.30
C PRO A 182 -27.63 17.90 -6.29
N PRO A 183 -26.72 16.98 -5.91
CA PRO A 183 -26.30 15.91 -6.80
C PRO A 183 -27.47 14.98 -7.10
N SER A 184 -27.93 15.01 -8.35
CA SER A 184 -28.91 14.07 -8.88
C SER A 184 -28.33 12.66 -8.85
N SER A 185 -28.95 11.83 -8.02
CA SER A 185 -28.80 10.37 -7.95
C SER A 185 -29.17 9.73 -9.30
N SER A 186 -28.17 9.43 -10.13
CA SER A 186 -28.29 8.44 -11.20
C SER A 186 -26.91 8.03 -11.73
N CYS A 187 -26.30 6.98 -11.17
CA CYS A 187 -25.23 6.25 -11.82
C CYS A 187 -25.75 4.87 -12.22
N SER A 188 -26.35 4.79 -13.41
CA SER A 188 -26.71 3.52 -14.08
C SER A 188 -25.63 3.07 -15.06
N THR A 189 -24.36 3.29 -14.73
CA THR A 189 -23.27 2.68 -15.48
C THR A 189 -23.06 1.28 -14.92
N THR A 190 -23.30 0.26 -15.73
CA THR A 190 -22.86 -1.10 -15.42
C THR A 190 -21.38 -1.04 -15.03
N PRO A 191 -21.00 -1.55 -13.85
CA PRO A 191 -19.61 -1.54 -13.42
C PRO A 191 -18.75 -2.28 -14.44
N GLU A 192 -17.53 -1.79 -14.64
CA GLU A 192 -16.52 -2.46 -15.47
C GLU A 192 -16.29 -3.91 -14.98
N PRO A 193 -15.80 -4.83 -15.82
CA PRO A 193 -15.43 -6.14 -15.31
C PRO A 193 -14.34 -6.02 -14.24
N ILE A 194 -14.37 -6.90 -13.24
CA ILE A 194 -13.26 -7.02 -12.30
C ILE A 194 -12.08 -7.68 -13.02
N THR A 195 -10.94 -7.01 -13.04
CA THR A 195 -9.73 -7.47 -13.72
C THR A 195 -8.64 -7.94 -12.75
N SER A 196 -8.77 -7.60 -11.46
CA SER A 196 -7.74 -7.92 -10.47
C SER A 196 -8.26 -8.10 -9.05
N ILE A 197 -7.52 -8.90 -8.27
CA ILE A 197 -7.70 -9.07 -6.83
C ILE A 197 -6.38 -8.78 -6.15
N VAL A 198 -6.40 -7.97 -5.09
CA VAL A 198 -5.22 -7.42 -4.43
C VAL A 198 -5.41 -7.43 -2.94
N THR A 199 -4.33 -7.58 -2.18
CA THR A 199 -4.33 -7.45 -0.73
C THR A 199 -2.94 -7.03 -0.26
N CYS A 200 -2.80 -6.69 1.02
CA CYS A 200 -1.49 -6.59 1.65
C CYS A 200 -1.45 -7.28 3.01
N THR A 201 -0.24 -7.56 3.48
CA THR A 201 0.03 -8.01 4.85
C THR A 201 1.36 -7.46 5.32
N THR A 202 1.57 -7.41 6.63
CA THR A 202 2.87 -7.01 7.20
C THR A 202 3.92 -8.13 7.05
N SER A 203 5.20 -7.76 7.10
CA SER A 203 6.33 -8.69 7.02
C SER A 203 6.40 -9.69 8.17
N TYR A 204 6.03 -9.26 9.36
CA TYR A 204 6.05 -10.07 10.57
C TYR A 204 4.85 -11.03 10.69
N ASN A 205 4.01 -11.15 9.66
CA ASN A 205 2.89 -12.10 9.62
C ASN A 205 3.12 -13.22 8.57
N PRO A 206 4.03 -14.18 8.84
CA PRO A 206 4.35 -15.25 7.89
C PRO A 206 3.17 -16.20 7.65
N ALA A 207 2.22 -16.28 8.60
CA ALA A 207 1.00 -17.07 8.41
C ALA A 207 0.11 -16.47 7.32
N ALA A 208 -0.13 -15.15 7.36
CA ALA A 208 -0.89 -14.45 6.33
C ALA A 208 -0.20 -14.51 4.98
N GLN A 209 1.12 -14.27 4.91
CA GLN A 209 1.89 -14.36 3.66
C GLN A 209 1.76 -15.73 3.00
N ARG A 210 1.81 -16.83 3.76
CA ARG A 210 1.60 -18.18 3.21
C ARG A 210 0.18 -18.43 2.71
N ILE A 211 -0.83 -17.89 3.38
CA ILE A 211 -2.24 -18.01 2.94
C ILE A 211 -2.45 -17.23 1.64
N ILE A 212 -1.95 -15.99 1.61
CA ILE A 212 -2.08 -15.06 0.49
C ILE A 212 -1.31 -15.57 -0.74
N GLY A 213 -0.03 -15.93 -0.57
CA GLY A 213 0.84 -16.38 -1.66
C GLY A 213 0.45 -17.72 -2.29
N ARG A 214 -0.50 -18.46 -1.69
CA ARG A 214 -1.13 -19.63 -2.34
C ARG A 214 -2.23 -19.25 -3.32
N GLN A 215 -2.86 -18.10 -3.13
CA GLN A 215 -4.04 -17.68 -3.89
C GLN A 215 -3.77 -16.50 -4.83
N LEU A 216 -2.76 -15.70 -4.53
CA LEU A 216 -2.34 -14.49 -5.27
C LEU A 216 -0.85 -14.56 -5.62
N THR A 217 -0.44 -13.84 -6.65
CA THR A 217 0.95 -13.64 -7.04
C THR A 217 1.59 -12.56 -6.18
N GLY A 218 2.88 -12.71 -5.84
CA GLY A 218 3.64 -11.66 -5.16
C GLY A 218 4.68 -12.20 -4.17
N PRO A 219 5.34 -11.31 -3.41
CA PRO A 219 5.05 -9.87 -3.29
C PRO A 219 5.25 -9.07 -4.58
N LEU A 220 4.41 -8.06 -4.79
CA LEU A 220 4.41 -7.15 -5.95
C LEU A 220 5.05 -5.80 -5.63
N TYR A 221 4.76 -5.27 -4.44
CA TYR A 221 5.24 -3.99 -3.95
C TYR A 221 5.51 -4.09 -2.45
N GLU A 222 6.48 -3.32 -1.97
CA GLU A 222 6.65 -3.02 -0.54
C GLU A 222 6.11 -1.62 -0.27
N VAL A 223 5.37 -1.45 0.83
CA VAL A 223 4.88 -0.15 1.29
C VAL A 223 5.45 0.13 2.67
N GLU A 224 6.32 1.13 2.73
CA GLU A 224 6.99 1.61 3.93
C GLU A 224 6.14 2.65 4.64
N GLY A 225 5.79 2.42 5.90
CA GLY A 225 4.98 3.28 6.74
C GLY A 225 5.83 4.02 7.78
N TRP A 226 5.79 5.35 7.75
CA TRP A 226 6.42 6.22 8.74
C TRP A 226 5.38 7.13 9.43
N PRO A 227 5.50 7.43 10.72
CA PRO A 227 6.51 6.92 11.66
C PRO A 227 6.26 5.45 12.06
N ALA A 228 7.28 4.83 12.68
CA ALA A 228 7.14 3.55 13.36
C ALA A 228 6.14 3.63 14.54
N HIS A 229 5.68 2.48 15.04
CA HIS A 229 4.65 2.41 16.09
C HIS A 229 5.00 3.22 17.34
N LYS A 230 6.17 2.96 17.95
CA LYS A 230 6.51 3.59 19.23
C LYS A 230 6.60 5.13 19.14
N PRO A 231 7.34 5.73 18.18
CA PRO A 231 7.36 7.18 18.04
C PRO A 231 5.97 7.79 17.78
N LEU A 232 5.11 7.10 17.02
CA LEU A 232 3.74 7.54 16.78
C LEU A 232 2.92 7.55 18.07
N ASP A 233 2.93 6.44 18.81
CA ASP A 233 2.15 6.27 20.03
C ASP A 233 2.59 7.26 21.11
N ASP A 234 3.91 7.48 21.25
CA ASP A 234 4.46 8.46 22.19
C ASP A 234 4.04 9.90 21.81
N TYR A 235 4.09 10.25 20.51
CA TYR A 235 3.64 11.55 20.01
C TYR A 235 2.15 11.75 20.30
N GLU A 236 1.33 10.79 19.89
CA GLU A 236 -0.14 10.85 20.02
C GLU A 236 -0.56 10.96 21.50
N ALA A 237 0.10 10.22 22.38
CA ALA A 237 -0.13 10.34 23.82
C ALA A 237 0.27 11.73 24.35
N ALA A 238 1.41 12.28 23.92
CA ALA A 238 1.91 13.57 24.38
C ALA A 238 1.05 14.75 23.92
N VAL A 239 0.55 14.73 22.68
CA VAL A 239 -0.27 15.81 22.13
C VAL A 239 -1.77 15.66 22.43
N GLY A 240 -2.15 14.59 23.14
CA GLY A 240 -3.55 14.29 23.43
C GLY A 240 -4.37 13.98 22.18
N TRP A 241 -3.80 13.26 21.22
CA TRP A 241 -4.54 12.80 20.05
C TRP A 241 -5.71 11.91 20.47
N VAL A 242 -6.89 12.23 19.98
CA VAL A 242 -8.10 11.45 20.24
C VAL A 242 -8.61 10.88 18.93
N ARG A 243 -8.78 9.56 18.89
CA ARG A 243 -9.32 8.87 17.72
C ARG A 243 -10.68 9.47 17.31
N GLY A 244 -10.80 9.82 16.03
CA GLY A 244 -12.00 10.44 15.46
C GLY A 244 -12.13 11.94 15.73
N ARG A 245 -11.29 12.52 16.58
CA ARG A 245 -11.19 13.97 16.80
C ARG A 245 -9.90 14.57 16.24
N GLY A 246 -8.86 13.76 16.08
CA GLY A 246 -7.56 14.18 15.59
C GLY A 246 -6.70 14.83 16.68
N VAL A 247 -5.72 15.63 16.24
CA VAL A 247 -4.85 16.40 17.15
C VAL A 247 -5.51 17.74 17.50
N PRO A 248 -5.38 18.23 18.74
CA PRO A 248 -5.80 19.58 19.10
C PRO A 248 -5.12 20.67 18.27
N ALA A 249 -5.78 21.80 18.09
CA ALA A 249 -5.17 22.98 17.48
C ALA A 249 -3.92 23.41 18.28
N GLY A 250 -2.84 23.74 17.57
CA GLY A 250 -1.55 24.10 18.17
C GLY A 250 -0.69 22.91 18.59
N ALA A 251 -1.09 21.66 18.30
CA ALA A 251 -0.20 20.52 18.43
C ALA A 251 1.10 20.76 17.63
N PRO A 252 2.28 20.41 18.19
CA PRO A 252 3.54 20.54 17.48
C PRO A 252 3.52 19.70 16.21
N ASN A 253 4.26 20.14 15.19
CA ASN A 253 4.43 19.31 14.00
C ASN A 253 5.15 18.00 14.40
N MET A 254 4.68 16.89 13.87
CA MET A 254 5.24 15.58 14.17
C MET A 254 6.70 15.46 13.69
N LEU A 255 7.10 16.17 12.61
CA LEU A 255 8.50 16.25 12.18
C LEU A 255 9.40 16.98 13.19
N ASP A 256 8.85 17.95 13.92
CA ASP A 256 9.56 18.69 14.99
C ASP A 256 9.61 17.90 16.30
N TRP A 257 8.57 17.13 16.57
CA TRP A 257 8.43 16.40 17.82
C TRP A 257 9.23 15.10 17.83
N ILE A 258 9.22 14.33 16.73
CA ILE A 258 9.96 13.05 16.65
C ILE A 258 11.46 13.36 16.58
N PRO A 259 12.26 12.90 17.57
CA PRO A 259 13.68 13.22 17.62
C PRO A 259 14.42 12.83 16.34
N GLY A 260 15.19 13.78 15.79
CA GLY A 260 16.01 13.58 14.60
C GLY A 260 15.25 13.59 13.26
N ALA A 261 13.91 13.56 13.25
CA ALA A 261 13.13 13.47 12.01
C ALA A 261 13.36 14.66 11.08
N ARG A 262 13.13 15.89 11.58
CA ARG A 262 13.39 17.11 10.80
C ARG A 262 14.85 17.23 10.37
N ALA A 263 15.79 17.01 11.29
CA ALA A 263 17.22 17.13 11.01
C ALA A 263 17.67 16.15 9.91
N ALA A 264 17.18 14.91 9.92
CA ALA A 264 17.46 13.93 8.87
C ALA A 264 16.94 14.40 7.51
N LEU A 265 15.71 14.91 7.46
CA LEU A 265 15.09 15.41 6.22
C LEU A 265 15.79 16.67 5.69
N GLU A 266 16.14 17.62 6.57
CA GLU A 266 16.80 18.88 6.19
C GLU A 266 18.29 18.71 5.86
N SER A 267 18.91 17.60 6.28
CA SER A 267 20.27 17.25 5.85
C SER A 267 20.34 16.74 4.40
N ASP A 268 19.20 16.35 3.81
CA ASP A 268 19.13 15.89 2.43
C ASP A 268 19.00 17.08 1.46
N ALA A 269 20.16 17.58 1.01
CA ALA A 269 20.23 18.70 0.08
C ALA A 269 19.50 18.44 -1.25
N ALA A 270 19.44 17.18 -1.71
CA ALA A 270 18.73 16.83 -2.93
C ALA A 270 17.20 16.92 -2.72
N ALA A 271 16.71 16.49 -1.56
CA ALA A 271 15.30 16.67 -1.18
C ALA A 271 14.93 18.15 -1.06
N LEU A 272 15.78 18.96 -0.42
CA LEU A 272 15.54 20.41 -0.28
C LEU A 272 15.46 21.13 -1.64
N ALA A 273 16.29 20.74 -2.61
CA ALA A 273 16.26 21.30 -3.96
C ALA A 273 14.95 20.97 -4.72
N LEU A 274 14.26 19.91 -4.32
CA LEU A 274 12.99 19.47 -4.92
C LEU A 274 11.76 20.18 -4.32
N LEU A 275 11.83 20.65 -3.07
CA LEU A 275 10.67 21.22 -2.35
C LEU A 275 9.87 22.30 -3.10
N PRO A 276 10.48 23.26 -3.81
CA PRO A 276 9.71 24.30 -4.50
C PRO A 276 8.93 23.80 -5.72
N ARG A 277 9.07 22.52 -6.10
CA ARG A 277 8.56 21.96 -7.36
C ARG A 277 7.29 21.12 -7.20
N TRP A 278 6.71 21.09 -6.00
CA TRP A 278 5.42 20.47 -5.78
C TRP A 278 4.30 21.29 -6.42
N ARG A 279 3.45 20.63 -7.19
CA ARG A 279 2.21 21.21 -7.72
C ARG A 279 1.07 20.21 -7.67
N ARG A 280 -0.15 20.70 -7.67
CA ARG A 280 -1.33 19.84 -7.76
C ARG A 280 -1.43 19.20 -9.14
N VAL A 281 -2.02 18.02 -9.19
CA VAL A 281 -2.31 17.33 -10.46
C VAL A 281 -3.59 17.92 -11.06
N SER A 282 -3.57 18.11 -12.37
CA SER A 282 -4.63 18.79 -13.11
C SER A 282 -5.75 17.83 -13.48
N ASP A 283 -5.40 16.62 -13.92
CA ASP A 283 -6.37 15.62 -14.35
C ASP A 283 -5.87 14.16 -14.18
N VAL A 284 -6.76 13.21 -14.43
CA VAL A 284 -6.48 11.77 -14.23
C VAL A 284 -5.51 11.22 -15.28
N SER A 285 -5.44 11.82 -16.47
CA SER A 285 -4.53 11.39 -17.53
C SER A 285 -3.10 11.75 -17.19
N GLU A 286 -2.88 12.95 -16.67
CA GLU A 286 -1.60 13.39 -16.11
C GLU A 286 -1.16 12.47 -14.95
N LEU A 287 -2.06 12.20 -14.00
CA LEU A 287 -1.78 11.27 -12.89
C LEU A 287 -1.38 9.88 -13.38
N ARG A 288 -2.13 9.35 -14.37
CA ARG A 288 -1.88 8.03 -14.95
C ARG A 288 -0.50 7.98 -15.61
N ALA A 289 -0.12 9.01 -16.38
CA ALA A 289 1.18 9.10 -17.03
C ALA A 289 2.32 9.16 -16.00
N ALA A 290 2.17 9.98 -14.97
CA ALA A 290 3.12 10.11 -13.87
C ALA A 290 3.35 8.79 -13.12
N VAL A 291 2.27 8.12 -12.69
CA VAL A 291 2.39 6.84 -11.97
C VAL A 291 2.95 5.74 -12.87
N SER A 292 2.53 5.69 -14.14
CA SER A 292 3.11 4.74 -15.11
C SER A 292 4.61 4.95 -15.29
N HIS A 293 5.05 6.19 -15.42
CA HIS A 293 6.47 6.54 -15.53
C HIS A 293 7.25 6.10 -14.29
N LEU A 294 6.72 6.34 -13.09
CA LEU A 294 7.39 5.99 -11.84
C LEU A 294 7.44 4.48 -11.57
N LEU A 295 6.39 3.73 -11.93
CA LEU A 295 6.33 2.28 -11.69
C LEU A 295 7.02 1.45 -12.78
N TYR A 296 6.94 1.88 -14.04
CA TYR A 296 7.36 1.04 -15.18
C TYR A 296 8.48 1.67 -16.03
N GLY A 297 8.86 2.91 -15.72
CA GLY A 297 9.83 3.68 -16.50
C GLY A 297 9.30 4.10 -17.87
N SER A 298 10.02 5.02 -18.52
CA SER A 298 9.79 5.33 -19.93
C SER A 298 10.31 4.19 -20.80
N SER A 299 9.51 3.15 -21.01
CA SER A 299 9.81 2.11 -22.01
C SER A 299 9.56 2.64 -23.42
N SER A 300 10.27 3.70 -23.80
CA SER A 300 10.27 4.27 -25.15
C SER A 300 11.43 3.66 -25.94
N GLY A 301 11.16 2.55 -26.61
CA GLY A 301 11.80 2.09 -27.86
C GLY A 301 13.33 2.03 -27.96
N SER A 302 13.89 0.82 -27.89
CA SER A 302 14.88 0.40 -28.88
C SER A 302 14.77 -1.11 -29.10
N SER A 303 14.18 -1.48 -30.23
CA SER A 303 14.32 -2.79 -30.86
C SER A 303 15.78 -3.01 -31.27
N THR A 304 16.24 -4.27 -31.23
CA THR A 304 17.60 -4.83 -31.52
C THR A 304 18.45 -4.98 -30.25
N THR A 305 18.95 -6.15 -29.85
CA THR A 305 19.15 -7.47 -30.50
C THR A 305 19.47 -8.50 -29.40
N ASN A 306 18.98 -9.73 -29.58
CA ASN A 306 19.47 -11.03 -29.08
C ASN A 306 20.30 -11.12 -27.77
N GLY A 307 19.79 -11.90 -26.81
CA GLY A 307 20.65 -12.53 -25.81
C GLY A 307 19.89 -13.11 -24.62
N CYS A 308 19.72 -14.42 -24.59
CA CYS A 308 19.05 -15.22 -23.56
C CYS A 308 19.44 -14.84 -22.13
N SER A 309 18.49 -14.58 -21.23
CA SER A 309 18.47 -15.14 -19.86
C SER A 309 17.16 -14.83 -19.13
N ASN A 310 16.48 -15.90 -18.69
CA ASN A 310 15.44 -16.02 -17.67
C ASN A 310 14.25 -15.04 -17.72
N GLY A 311 13.13 -15.57 -18.23
CA GLY A 311 11.82 -14.94 -18.21
C GLY A 311 11.44 -14.46 -16.81
N SER A 312 11.38 -13.14 -16.67
CA SER A 312 10.80 -12.45 -15.53
C SER A 312 9.30 -12.76 -15.48
N SER A 313 8.92 -13.60 -14.53
CA SER A 313 7.52 -13.88 -14.16
C SER A 313 6.79 -12.64 -13.59
N ASN A 314 7.44 -11.49 -13.48
CA ASN A 314 6.88 -10.27 -12.89
C ASN A 314 6.09 -9.38 -13.86
N ARG A 315 5.91 -9.80 -15.13
CA ARG A 315 5.01 -9.12 -16.09
C ARG A 315 3.51 -9.35 -15.84
N ALA A 316 3.16 -10.21 -14.87
CA ALA A 316 1.80 -10.72 -14.71
C ALA A 316 0.74 -9.64 -14.41
N LEU A 317 1.14 -8.42 -14.02
CA LEU A 317 0.24 -7.38 -13.56
C LEU A 317 0.55 -5.98 -14.13
N GLU A 318 1.34 -5.85 -15.20
CA GLU A 318 1.47 -4.56 -15.91
C GLU A 318 0.17 -4.21 -16.65
N PRO A 319 -0.55 -3.10 -16.33
CA PRO A 319 -0.19 -2.04 -15.39
C PRO A 319 -1.26 -1.88 -14.29
N LEU A 320 -1.06 -2.50 -13.14
CA LEU A 320 -1.81 -2.19 -11.94
C LEU A 320 -1.36 -0.82 -11.41
N LEU A 321 -2.00 0.23 -11.94
CA LEU A 321 -1.69 1.62 -11.63
C LEU A 321 -2.41 2.06 -10.37
N TRP A 322 -1.65 2.16 -9.27
CA TRP A 322 -2.19 2.46 -7.95
C TRP A 322 -1.45 3.58 -7.23
N LEU A 323 -2.15 4.21 -6.29
CA LEU A 323 -1.55 5.03 -5.26
C LEU A 323 -1.50 4.25 -3.94
N PRO A 324 -0.35 4.24 -3.24
CA PRO A 324 -0.25 3.59 -1.94
C PRO A 324 -1.06 4.36 -0.90
N MET A 325 -1.68 3.62 0.02
CA MET A 325 -2.40 4.17 1.15
C MET A 325 -2.20 3.27 2.37
N PRO A 326 -2.58 3.71 3.59
CA PRO A 326 -2.38 2.93 4.80
C PRO A 326 -3.04 1.56 4.71
N TYR A 327 -2.25 0.49 4.75
CA TYR A 327 -2.73 -0.89 4.58
C TYR A 327 -3.46 -1.11 3.26
N ASP A 328 -3.11 -0.36 2.21
CA ASP A 328 -3.97 -0.28 1.04
C ASP A 328 -3.32 0.16 -0.28
N ALA A 329 -3.99 -0.14 -1.39
CA ALA A 329 -3.68 0.38 -2.73
C ALA A 329 -4.98 0.77 -3.46
N PHE A 330 -5.01 1.98 -4.04
CA PHE A 330 -6.17 2.50 -4.76
C PHE A 330 -5.90 2.63 -6.26
N PRO A 331 -6.74 2.03 -7.12
CA PRO A 331 -6.76 2.29 -8.56
C PRO A 331 -6.83 3.77 -8.90
N ILE A 332 -5.94 4.23 -9.79
CA ILE A 332 -5.93 5.63 -10.25
C ILE A 332 -7.28 6.04 -10.86
N THR A 333 -7.94 5.12 -11.54
CA THR A 333 -9.29 5.32 -12.13
C THR A 333 -10.42 5.10 -11.14
N GLY A 334 -10.12 4.72 -9.90
CA GLY A 334 -11.10 4.42 -8.87
C GLY A 334 -11.84 5.68 -8.39
N PRO A 335 -13.09 5.54 -7.90
CA PRO A 335 -13.89 6.68 -7.41
C PRO A 335 -13.19 7.50 -6.30
N PHE A 336 -12.43 6.82 -5.44
CA PHE A 336 -11.65 7.47 -4.40
C PHE A 336 -10.61 8.43 -4.97
N VAL A 337 -9.75 7.97 -5.89
CA VAL A 337 -8.69 8.81 -6.47
C VAL A 337 -9.28 9.96 -7.27
N THR A 338 -10.36 9.73 -8.03
CA THR A 338 -11.08 10.78 -8.76
C THR A 338 -11.59 11.88 -7.82
N ARG A 339 -12.15 11.51 -6.67
CA ARG A 339 -12.61 12.46 -5.66
C ARG A 339 -11.43 13.25 -5.06
N GLU A 340 -10.35 12.59 -4.69
CA GLU A 340 -9.18 13.26 -4.10
C GLU A 340 -8.48 14.18 -5.11
N LEU A 341 -8.45 13.80 -6.38
CA LEU A 341 -7.97 14.65 -7.48
C LEU A 341 -8.82 15.92 -7.58
N ALA A 342 -10.15 15.79 -7.61
CA ALA A 342 -11.07 16.93 -7.65
C ALA A 342 -10.96 17.85 -6.42
N ALA A 343 -10.60 17.29 -5.25
CA ALA A 343 -10.34 18.05 -4.04
C ALA A 343 -8.96 18.75 -4.03
N GLY A 344 -8.08 18.47 -5.01
CA GLY A 344 -6.73 19.01 -5.05
C GLY A 344 -5.77 18.37 -4.04
N ASN A 345 -6.06 17.13 -3.63
CA ASN A 345 -5.28 16.38 -2.63
C ASN A 345 -4.14 15.55 -3.25
N VAL A 346 -4.07 15.50 -4.59
CA VAL A 346 -3.01 14.80 -5.33
C VAL A 346 -1.99 15.81 -5.84
N TRP A 347 -0.72 15.51 -5.61
CA TRP A 347 0.42 16.36 -5.91
C TRP A 347 1.45 15.62 -6.78
N LEU A 348 2.11 16.36 -7.65
CA LEU A 348 3.24 15.92 -8.47
C LEU A 348 4.50 16.67 -8.07
N LEU A 349 5.61 15.95 -8.08
CA LEU A 349 6.95 16.49 -7.94
C LEU A 349 7.71 16.29 -9.25
N THR A 350 8.25 17.37 -9.79
CA THR A 350 9.11 17.33 -10.97
C THR A 350 10.57 17.63 -10.62
N ALA A 351 11.50 17.03 -11.37
CA ALA A 351 12.91 17.37 -11.31
C ALA A 351 13.25 18.52 -12.27
N PRO A 352 14.36 19.25 -12.04
CA PRO A 352 14.93 20.15 -13.04
C PRO A 352 15.21 19.38 -14.34
N SER A 353 14.95 20.01 -15.49
CA SER A 353 15.39 19.46 -16.77
C SER A 353 16.91 19.31 -16.74
N SER A 354 17.41 18.08 -16.83
CA SER A 354 18.84 17.80 -16.86
C SER A 354 19.41 17.99 -18.26
N SER A 355 19.06 19.10 -18.92
CA SER A 355 19.69 19.48 -20.18
C SER A 355 20.81 20.47 -19.86
N PRO A 356 22.09 20.05 -19.85
CA PRO A 356 23.16 21.02 -19.95
C PRO A 356 22.96 21.71 -21.29
N ALA A 357 22.59 22.99 -21.27
CA ALA A 357 22.69 23.83 -22.45
C ALA A 357 24.13 23.71 -22.95
N ALA A 358 24.34 22.95 -24.02
CA ALA A 358 25.63 22.86 -24.67
C ALA A 358 26.06 24.30 -24.97
N PRO A 359 27.28 24.72 -24.60
CA PRO A 359 27.73 26.06 -24.91
C PRO A 359 27.60 26.22 -26.44
N ALA A 360 26.79 27.20 -26.85
CA ALA A 360 26.60 27.52 -28.25
C ALA A 360 27.98 27.75 -28.87
N SER A 361 28.44 26.76 -29.63
CA SER A 361 29.59 26.88 -30.51
C SER A 361 29.25 27.98 -31.51
N ALA A 362 29.75 29.18 -31.23
CA ALA A 362 29.68 30.31 -32.14
C ALA A 362 30.47 29.97 -33.41
N ALA A 363 29.79 29.43 -34.42
CA ALA A 363 30.30 29.31 -35.76
C ALA A 363 29.14 29.37 -36.78
N GLY A 364 28.93 30.55 -37.36
CA GLY A 364 28.60 30.73 -38.77
C GLY A 364 27.22 30.30 -39.28
N ALA A 365 26.29 31.25 -39.25
CA ALA A 365 25.29 31.60 -40.29
C ALA A 365 24.85 30.54 -41.33
N ALA A 366 23.54 30.21 -41.32
CA ALA A 366 22.66 30.34 -42.49
C ALA A 366 21.19 30.35 -42.04
N ALA A 367 20.42 31.26 -42.62
CA ALA A 367 19.01 31.51 -42.34
C ALA A 367 18.12 30.29 -42.60
N GLY A 368 17.24 29.98 -41.64
CA GLY A 368 16.17 29.00 -41.74
C GLY A 368 15.09 29.33 -40.71
N GLU A 369 13.85 29.30 -41.15
CA GLU A 369 12.64 29.83 -40.52
C GLU A 369 12.46 29.51 -39.03
N CYS A 370 12.11 30.55 -38.25
CA CYS A 370 11.67 30.44 -36.87
C CYS A 370 10.32 29.74 -36.81
N SER A 371 10.33 28.43 -36.60
CA SER A 371 9.22 27.74 -35.95
C SER A 371 9.32 28.02 -34.44
N ASP A 372 8.41 28.82 -33.91
CA ASP A 372 8.07 28.88 -32.48
C ASP A 372 7.49 27.52 -32.06
N GLY A 373 8.35 26.51 -31.98
CA GLY A 373 8.11 25.34 -31.18
C GLY A 373 8.61 25.65 -29.79
N MET A 374 7.73 26.12 -28.91
CA MET A 374 7.96 25.98 -27.47
C MET A 374 8.05 24.49 -27.19
N GLU A 375 9.24 23.92 -27.31
CA GLU A 375 9.58 22.65 -26.70
C GLU A 375 9.36 22.85 -25.20
N GLU A 376 8.19 22.46 -24.71
CA GLU A 376 7.96 22.20 -23.30
C GLU A 376 9.08 21.25 -22.87
N GLN A 377 10.12 21.80 -22.24
CA GLN A 377 11.17 20.99 -21.65
C GLN A 377 10.48 20.00 -20.72
N GLU A 378 10.44 18.73 -21.14
CA GLU A 378 9.73 17.67 -20.42
C GLU A 378 10.23 17.65 -18.97
N GLN A 379 9.42 18.21 -18.08
CA GLN A 379 9.71 18.16 -16.66
C GLN A 379 9.54 16.72 -16.22
N GLN A 380 10.65 16.05 -15.93
CA GLN A 380 10.61 14.66 -15.49
C GLN A 380 9.88 14.57 -14.14
N VAL A 381 8.81 13.77 -14.09
CA VAL A 381 8.11 13.46 -12.84
C VAL A 381 8.98 12.52 -12.00
N VAL A 382 9.22 12.90 -10.75
CA VAL A 382 10.03 12.12 -9.80
C VAL A 382 9.28 11.71 -8.54
N GLY A 383 8.06 12.23 -8.34
CA GLY A 383 7.19 11.79 -7.27
C GLY A 383 5.73 12.15 -7.48
N VAL A 384 4.86 11.37 -6.84
CA VAL A 384 3.42 11.58 -6.69
C VAL A 384 3.09 11.45 -5.21
N MET A 385 2.27 12.36 -4.68
CA MET A 385 1.78 12.29 -3.31
C MET A 385 0.27 12.50 -3.26
N LEU A 386 -0.45 11.59 -2.62
CA LEU A 386 -1.84 11.76 -2.22
C LEU A 386 -1.89 12.07 -0.72
N LEU A 387 -2.34 13.26 -0.33
CA LEU A 387 -2.47 13.66 1.08
C LEU A 387 -3.95 13.79 1.45
N THR A 388 -4.46 12.87 2.25
CA THR A 388 -5.90 12.84 2.58
C THR A 388 -6.18 12.28 3.96
N TYR A 389 -7.37 12.58 4.50
CA TYR A 389 -7.84 11.99 5.75
C TYR A 389 -8.39 10.60 5.51
N PHE A 390 -7.85 9.62 6.22
CA PHE A 390 -8.27 8.23 6.13
C PHE A 390 -9.14 7.84 7.33
N GLU A 391 -10.45 7.73 7.11
CA GLU A 391 -11.48 7.48 8.14
C GLU A 391 -11.16 6.24 8.98
N MET A 392 -10.71 5.15 8.36
CA MET A 392 -10.42 3.89 9.06
C MET A 392 -9.34 4.07 10.14
N LEU A 393 -8.29 4.83 9.83
CA LEU A 393 -7.22 5.16 10.77
C LEU A 393 -7.50 6.41 11.61
N ASN A 394 -8.48 7.23 11.22
CA ASN A 394 -8.77 8.55 11.77
C ASN A 394 -7.56 9.49 11.74
N ARG A 395 -6.81 9.46 10.63
CA ARG A 395 -5.54 10.18 10.48
C ARG A 395 -5.38 10.72 9.07
N VAL A 396 -4.70 11.86 8.95
CA VAL A 396 -4.17 12.30 7.66
C VAL A 396 -3.04 11.37 7.26
N SER A 397 -3.06 10.93 6.00
CA SER A 397 -2.10 10.00 5.43
C SER A 397 -1.59 10.55 4.10
N ALA A 398 -0.28 10.46 3.91
CA ALA A 398 0.44 10.75 2.67
C ALA A 398 0.79 9.43 1.99
N GLY A 399 0.07 9.08 0.93
CA GLY A 399 0.44 8.02 0.01
C GLY A 399 1.49 8.52 -0.97
N ILE A 400 2.71 7.99 -0.92
CA ILE A 400 3.86 8.50 -1.67
C ILE A 400 4.33 7.44 -2.67
N LEU A 401 4.39 7.82 -3.94
CA LEU A 401 5.14 7.09 -4.96
C LEU A 401 6.31 7.97 -5.38
N ALA A 402 7.53 7.51 -5.14
CA ALA A 402 8.73 8.30 -5.36
C ALA A 402 9.81 7.49 -6.08
N ARG A 403 10.53 8.14 -6.99
CA ARG A 403 11.64 7.53 -7.74
C ARG A 403 12.79 7.12 -6.82
N ASP A 404 13.08 7.93 -5.81
CA ASP A 404 14.24 7.81 -4.94
C ASP A 404 13.98 8.37 -3.52
N ASN A 405 14.98 8.27 -2.66
CA ASN A 405 14.89 8.74 -1.27
C ASN A 405 14.78 10.27 -1.17
N ALA A 406 15.41 11.02 -2.07
CA ALA A 406 15.33 12.48 -2.07
C ALA A 406 13.88 12.94 -2.37
N ALA A 407 13.23 12.33 -3.38
CA ALA A 407 11.82 12.59 -3.66
C ALA A 407 10.89 12.16 -2.50
N THR A 408 11.21 11.06 -1.81
CA THR A 408 10.48 10.62 -0.61
C THR A 408 10.60 11.65 0.52
N HIS A 409 11.82 12.07 0.85
CA HIS A 409 12.06 13.07 1.90
C HIS A 409 11.42 14.42 1.55
N ALA A 410 11.47 14.84 0.29
CA ALA A 410 10.80 16.05 -0.19
C ALA A 410 9.27 15.94 -0.03
N ALA A 411 8.67 14.78 -0.28
CA ALA A 411 7.24 14.53 -0.07
C ALA A 411 6.87 14.61 1.41
N MET A 412 7.71 14.07 2.30
CA MET A 412 7.45 14.09 3.74
C MET A 412 7.56 15.49 4.34
N LEU A 413 8.57 16.27 3.92
CA LEU A 413 8.68 17.69 4.27
C LEU A 413 7.48 18.50 3.77
N HIS A 414 7.02 18.23 2.54
CA HIS A 414 5.84 18.90 1.99
C HIS A 414 4.55 18.50 2.69
N ALA A 415 4.34 17.21 2.97
CA ALA A 415 3.21 16.73 3.76
C ALA A 415 3.20 17.38 5.16
N GLY A 416 4.36 17.46 5.82
CA GLY A 416 4.51 18.11 7.12
C GLY A 416 4.25 19.61 7.09
N SER A 417 4.55 20.31 5.99
CA SER A 417 4.22 21.74 5.88
C SER A 417 2.73 21.98 5.64
N LEU A 418 2.03 21.02 5.04
CA LEU A 418 0.58 21.06 4.83
C LEU A 418 -0.22 20.59 6.05
N HIS A 419 0.29 19.62 6.80
CA HIS A 419 -0.40 19.03 7.93
C HIS A 419 0.56 18.65 9.07
N PRO A 420 0.36 19.16 10.31
CA PRO A 420 1.29 18.93 11.41
C PRO A 420 1.28 17.50 11.92
N HIS A 421 0.17 16.78 11.75
CA HIS A 421 0.04 15.36 12.10
C HIS A 421 -0.39 14.58 10.87
N PHE A 422 0.47 13.67 10.41
CA PHE A 422 0.22 12.81 9.25
C PHE A 422 0.94 11.47 9.40
N MET A 423 0.63 10.51 8.55
CA MET A 423 1.42 9.29 8.38
C MET A 423 1.85 9.17 6.92
N ALA A 424 3.08 8.77 6.64
CA ALA A 424 3.57 8.55 5.29
C ALA A 424 3.58 7.07 4.94
N PHE A 425 3.14 6.73 3.73
CA PHE A 425 3.14 5.38 3.17
C PHE A 425 3.80 5.42 1.79
N THR A 426 5.06 5.02 1.73
CA THR A 426 5.88 5.09 0.52
C THR A 426 5.90 3.75 -0.17
N LEU A 427 5.47 3.69 -1.43
CA LEU A 427 5.59 2.50 -2.24
C LEU A 427 7.01 2.38 -2.80
N ARG A 428 7.63 1.23 -2.57
CA ARG A 428 8.91 0.81 -3.15
C ARG A 428 8.67 -0.33 -4.13
N ASP A 429 9.40 -0.29 -5.24
CA ASP A 429 9.35 -1.32 -6.29
C ASP A 429 9.90 -2.66 -5.75
N ALA A 430 9.03 -3.68 -5.63
CA ALA A 430 9.44 -4.98 -5.12
C ALA A 430 10.25 -5.80 -6.14
N ALA A 431 10.34 -5.39 -7.41
CA ALA A 431 11.32 -6.01 -8.33
C ALA A 431 12.76 -5.83 -7.84
N ARG A 432 13.00 -4.95 -6.86
CA ARG A 432 14.28 -4.72 -6.19
C ARG A 432 14.30 -5.11 -4.70
N ALA A 433 13.16 -5.42 -4.11
CA ALA A 433 13.06 -5.80 -2.70
C ALA A 433 12.91 -7.34 -2.58
N PRO A 434 13.94 -8.08 -2.12
CA PRO A 434 13.78 -9.51 -1.88
C PRO A 434 12.66 -9.76 -0.86
N PRO A 435 11.95 -10.90 -0.93
CA PRO A 435 10.92 -11.23 0.05
C PRO A 435 11.48 -11.12 1.48
N PRO A 436 10.67 -10.68 2.45
CA PRO A 436 11.15 -10.35 3.78
C PRO A 436 11.80 -11.58 4.42
N THR A 437 13.08 -11.45 4.76
CA THR A 437 13.79 -12.51 5.50
C THR A 437 13.52 -12.36 6.99
N ALA A 438 13.71 -13.44 7.75
CA ALA A 438 13.66 -13.37 9.22
C ALA A 438 14.66 -12.34 9.78
N GLN A 439 15.79 -12.11 9.08
CA GLN A 439 16.78 -11.09 9.44
C GLN A 439 16.28 -9.67 9.16
N HIS A 440 15.64 -9.42 8.01
CA HIS A 440 15.00 -8.13 7.70
C HIS A 440 13.96 -7.76 8.76
N THR A 441 13.12 -8.73 9.11
CA THR A 441 12.09 -8.58 10.15
C THR A 441 12.73 -8.31 11.52
N ALA A 442 13.82 -9.01 11.86
CA ALA A 442 14.54 -8.81 13.11
C ALA A 442 15.27 -7.47 13.19
N GLN A 443 15.72 -6.90 12.06
CA GLN A 443 16.32 -5.56 12.01
C GLN A 443 15.27 -4.45 12.20
N LEU A 444 14.08 -4.62 11.62
CA LEU A 444 12.97 -3.66 11.74
C LEU A 444 12.31 -3.67 13.13
N HIS A 445 12.30 -4.82 13.80
CA HIS A 445 11.62 -5.01 15.09
C HIS A 445 12.59 -5.23 16.27
N GLY A 446 13.91 -5.17 16.02
CA GLY A 446 14.97 -5.48 16.95
C GLY A 446 15.25 -4.37 17.95
N THR A 447 15.02 -4.68 19.22
CA THR A 447 15.37 -3.93 20.42
C THR A 447 16.83 -3.42 20.42
N GLY A 448 17.05 -2.12 20.23
CA GLY A 448 18.18 -1.36 20.80
C GLY A 448 19.62 -1.75 20.41
N ALA A 449 19.85 -2.74 19.55
CA ALA A 449 21.19 -3.03 19.07
C ALA A 449 21.54 -2.06 17.92
N SER A 450 22.46 -1.14 18.20
CA SER A 450 23.00 -0.16 17.26
C SER A 450 23.15 -0.73 15.84
N ALA A 451 22.62 0.00 14.84
CA ALA A 451 22.72 -0.28 13.41
C ALA A 451 24.17 -0.50 12.90
N THR A 452 25.18 -0.22 13.72
CA THR A 452 26.60 -0.39 13.41
C THR A 452 27.08 -1.85 13.34
N ALA A 453 26.34 -2.83 13.86
CA ALA A 453 26.76 -4.24 13.82
C ALA A 453 26.44 -4.97 12.49
N ALA A 454 25.68 -4.36 11.58
CA ALA A 454 25.22 -4.99 10.34
C ALA A 454 26.13 -4.76 9.11
N ALA A 455 27.27 -4.07 9.27
CA ALA A 455 28.21 -3.79 8.18
C ALA A 455 28.94 -5.02 7.61
N GLY A 456 28.61 -6.23 8.07
CA GLY A 456 29.18 -7.50 7.59
C GLY A 456 28.31 -8.30 6.61
N ALA A 457 27.10 -7.86 6.27
CA ALA A 457 26.20 -8.59 5.38
C ALA A 457 26.39 -8.16 3.90
N GLY A 458 26.38 -9.13 3.00
CA GLY A 458 26.91 -9.02 1.64
C GLY A 458 26.31 -7.91 0.76
N ALA A 459 27.10 -7.53 -0.25
CA ALA A 459 26.77 -6.56 -1.29
C ALA A 459 25.38 -6.83 -1.89
N GLY A 460 24.38 -6.00 -1.56
CA GLY A 460 23.05 -6.10 -2.17
C GLY A 460 21.91 -5.44 -1.39
N ALA A 461 22.07 -5.15 -0.09
CA ALA A 461 21.04 -4.42 0.66
C ALA A 461 21.09 -2.92 0.29
N MET A 462 19.97 -2.40 -0.21
CA MET A 462 19.79 -0.95 -0.41
C MET A 462 19.92 -0.25 0.95
N PRO A 463 20.69 0.85 1.05
CA PRO A 463 20.81 1.59 2.30
C PRO A 463 19.44 2.14 2.71
N MET A 464 19.14 2.00 4.00
CA MET A 464 17.92 2.55 4.60
C MET A 464 17.89 4.07 4.42
N PRO A 465 16.71 4.67 4.14
CA PRO A 465 16.57 6.12 4.19
C PRO A 465 17.04 6.67 5.53
N ALA A 466 17.84 7.75 5.51
CA ALA A 466 18.39 8.38 6.70
C ALA A 466 17.33 8.75 7.75
N LEU A 467 16.12 9.11 7.28
CA LEU A 467 14.98 9.33 8.15
C LEU A 467 14.67 8.11 9.04
N TYR A 468 14.62 6.90 8.47
CA TYR A 468 14.25 5.71 9.22
C TYR A 468 15.31 5.34 10.24
N GLU A 469 16.59 5.53 9.92
CA GLU A 469 17.67 5.35 10.89
C GLU A 469 17.54 6.35 12.05
N ALA A 470 17.24 7.62 11.75
CA ALA A 470 17.08 8.66 12.76
C ALA A 470 15.86 8.46 13.67
N THR A 471 14.75 7.91 13.13
CA THR A 471 13.47 7.81 13.86
C THR A 471 13.16 6.41 14.39
N GLY A 472 14.12 5.49 14.36
CA GLY A 472 13.94 4.14 14.90
C GLY A 472 13.10 3.20 14.03
N GLY A 473 13.17 3.36 12.72
CA GLY A 473 12.64 2.43 11.72
C GLY A 473 11.36 2.88 11.02
N TYR A 474 10.73 1.92 10.34
CA TYR A 474 9.47 2.06 9.62
C TYR A 474 8.66 0.75 9.72
N ARG A 475 7.42 0.76 9.22
CA ARG A 475 6.57 -0.44 9.09
C ARG A 475 6.51 -0.88 7.65
N ASP A 476 6.72 -2.15 7.33
CA ASP A 476 6.60 -2.64 5.96
C ASP A 476 5.33 -3.46 5.75
N HIS A 477 4.72 -3.24 4.58
CA HIS A 477 3.57 -3.99 4.09
C HIS A 477 3.90 -4.52 2.71
N TRP A 478 3.56 -5.78 2.48
CA TRP A 478 3.79 -6.48 1.24
C TRP A 478 2.48 -6.62 0.50
N VAL A 479 2.42 -6.06 -0.70
CA VAL A 479 1.24 -6.11 -1.57
C VAL A 479 1.31 -7.38 -2.43
N TYR A 480 0.20 -8.08 -2.54
CA TYR A 480 0.02 -9.28 -3.36
C TYR A 480 -1.20 -9.08 -4.26
N GLY A 481 -1.21 -9.72 -5.42
CA GLY A 481 -2.34 -9.63 -6.31
C GLY A 481 -2.29 -10.61 -7.47
N LYS A 482 -3.41 -10.72 -8.20
CA LYS A 482 -3.49 -11.48 -9.45
C LYS A 482 -4.48 -10.83 -10.41
N ARG A 483 -4.36 -11.16 -11.69
CA ARG A 483 -5.43 -10.94 -12.67
C ARG A 483 -6.50 -12.00 -12.50
N VAL A 484 -7.72 -11.60 -12.83
CA VAL A 484 -8.91 -12.45 -12.80
C VAL A 484 -9.26 -12.93 -14.20
#